data_AF-A0A1Z1WGL3-F1
#
_entry.id   AF-A0A1Z1WGL3-F1
#
_cell.length_a   1.000
_cell.length_b   1.000
_cell.length_c   1.000
_cell.angle_alpha   90.00
_cell.angle_beta   90.00
_cell.angle_gamma   90.00
#
_symmetry.space_group_name_H-M   'P 1'
#
loop_
_entity.id
_entity.type
_entity.pdbx_description
1 polymer ?
#
loop_
_entity_poly.entity_id
_entity_poly.type
_entity_poly.pdbx_seq_one_letter_code
_entity_poly.pdbx_strand_id
1 'polypeptide(L)'
;MSRESDCREDVRKLKKYADELERSVDNVQTLSGTDTWKGPNSDRFRSEWATHKKQIKDAVANARAAIDQALKRVEKEETEKKKEKTGSGG
;
A
#
# COMPACT_ATOMS: atom_id res chain seq x y z
N MET A 1 -6.98 -13.31 -20.87
CA MET A 1 -6.85 -13.13 -19.41
C MET A 1 -8.20 -12.71 -18.85
N SER A 2 -8.54 -13.13 -17.63
CA SER A 2 -9.77 -12.69 -16.94
C SER A 2 -9.50 -11.36 -16.23
N ARG A 3 -10.51 -10.47 -16.13
CA ARG A 3 -10.44 -9.23 -15.32
C ARG A 3 -9.97 -9.49 -13.89
N GLU A 4 -10.25 -10.68 -13.36
CA GLU A 4 -9.79 -11.12 -12.04
C GLU A 4 -8.26 -11.28 -11.97
N SER A 5 -7.65 -11.88 -13.01
CA SER A 5 -6.21 -12.06 -13.08
C SER A 5 -5.50 -10.71 -13.12
N ASP A 6 -6.03 -9.78 -13.93
CA ASP A 6 -5.47 -8.44 -14.09
C ASP A 6 -5.60 -7.65 -12.77
N CYS A 7 -6.77 -7.69 -12.13
CA CYS A 7 -6.98 -7.05 -10.83
C CYS A 7 -6.05 -7.60 -9.74
N ARG A 8 -5.86 -8.93 -9.69
CA ARG A 8 -4.92 -9.55 -8.75
C ARG A 8 -3.47 -9.17 -9.02
N GLU A 9 -3.09 -9.03 -10.29
CA GLU A 9 -1.75 -8.58 -10.66
C GLU A 9 -1.52 -7.13 -10.28
N ASP A 10 -2.48 -6.24 -10.55
CA ASP A 10 -2.40 -4.83 -10.18
C ASP A 10 -2.33 -4.65 -8.66
N VAL A 11 -3.12 -5.42 -7.91
CA VAL A 11 -3.04 -5.45 -6.45
C VAL A 11 -1.67 -5.91 -5.96
N ARG A 12 -1.07 -6.93 -6.59
CA ARG A 12 0.29 -7.38 -6.24
C ARG A 12 1.33 -6.28 -6.48
N LYS A 13 1.24 -5.56 -7.60
CA LYS A 13 2.12 -4.43 -7.91
C LYS A 13 1.96 -3.31 -6.87
N LEU A 14 0.73 -2.95 -6.52
CA LEU A 14 0.45 -1.93 -5.51
C LEU A 14 0.99 -2.31 -4.12
N LYS A 15 0.86 -3.58 -3.72
CA LYS A 15 1.48 -4.09 -2.47
C LYS A 15 3.00 -3.94 -2.51
N LYS A 16 3.63 -4.34 -3.61
CA LYS A 16 5.09 -4.19 -3.78
C LYS A 16 5.53 -2.73 -3.66
N TYR A 17 4.84 -1.80 -4.32
CA TYR A 17 5.18 -0.38 -4.23
C TYR A 17 4.98 0.22 -2.83
N ALA A 18 3.93 -0.20 -2.12
CA ALA A 18 3.72 0.18 -0.73
C ALA A 18 4.88 -0.27 0.17
N ASP A 19 5.36 -1.51 0.00
CA ASP A 19 6.47 -2.05 0.77
C ASP A 19 7.80 -1.36 0.43
N GLU A 20 8.03 -1.03 -0.85
CA GLU A 20 9.20 -0.27 -1.30
C GLU A 20 9.22 1.16 -0.73
N LEU A 21 8.05 1.81 -0.66
CA LEU A 21 7.91 3.12 -0.02
C LEU A 21 8.22 3.07 1.48
N GLU A 22 7.70 2.08 2.21
CA GLU A 22 8.00 1.91 3.64
C GLU A 22 9.50 1.71 3.89
N ARG A 23 10.15 0.83 3.12
CA ARG A 23 11.60 0.61 3.22
C ARG A 23 12.39 1.87 2.92
N SER A 24 11.99 2.63 1.89
CA SER A 24 12.65 3.88 1.53
C SER A 24 12.55 4.93 2.64
N VAL A 25 11.37 5.04 3.27
CA VAL A 25 11.15 5.94 4.41
C VAL A 25 11.99 5.57 5.63
N ASP A 26 12.09 4.28 5.94
CA ASP A 26 12.89 3.81 7.06
C ASP A 26 14.42 3.92 6.78
N ASN A 27 14.83 3.80 5.52
CA ASN A 27 16.21 4.09 5.11
C ASN A 27 16.57 5.55 5.32
N VAL A 28 15.70 6.50 4.94
CA VAL A 28 15.94 7.93 5.19
C VAL A 28 16.08 8.22 6.68
N GLN A 29 15.26 7.59 7.53
CA GLN A 29 15.40 7.71 8.99
C GLN A 29 16.77 7.24 9.49
N THR A 30 17.25 6.11 8.95
CA THR A 30 18.54 5.51 9.33
C THR A 30 19.70 6.42 8.91
N LEU A 31 19.65 6.94 7.68
CA LEU A 31 20.70 7.81 7.12
C LEU A 31 20.72 9.21 7.76
N SER A 32 19.57 9.70 8.23
CA SER A 32 19.43 10.99 8.92
C SER A 32 19.50 10.89 10.45
N GLY A 33 20.05 9.79 10.98
CA GLY A 33 20.24 9.57 12.41
C GLY A 33 21.04 10.68 13.10
N THR A 34 20.78 10.88 14.40
CA THR A 34 21.40 11.92 15.23
C THR A 34 22.91 11.75 15.41
N ASP A 35 23.42 10.54 15.17
CA ASP A 35 24.84 10.22 15.31
C ASP A 35 25.65 10.65 14.09
N THR A 36 25.03 10.59 12.90
CA THR A 36 25.71 10.77 11.61
C THR A 36 25.64 12.20 11.08
N TRP A 37 24.52 12.92 11.29
CA TRP A 37 24.32 14.27 10.77
C TRP A 37 23.89 15.21 11.89
N LYS A 38 24.70 16.22 12.24
CA LYS A 38 24.43 17.10 13.39
C LYS A 38 24.31 18.56 12.98
N GLY A 39 23.64 19.35 13.82
CA GLY A 39 23.51 20.81 13.68
C GLY A 39 22.14 21.28 13.18
N PRO A 40 21.92 22.60 13.15
CA PRO A 40 20.59 23.20 12.97
C PRO A 40 19.85 22.76 11.71
N ASN A 41 20.58 22.54 10.61
CA ASN A 41 20.00 22.06 9.35
C ASN A 41 19.49 20.61 9.46
N SER A 42 20.22 19.76 10.20
CA SER A 42 19.81 18.38 10.43
C SER A 42 18.58 18.29 11.33
N ASP A 43 18.47 19.18 12.32
CA ASP A 43 17.32 19.23 13.23
C ASP A 43 16.07 19.73 12.51
N ARG A 44 16.22 20.76 11.68
CA ARG A 44 15.15 21.23 10.80
C ARG A 44 14.66 20.13 9.86
N PHE A 45 15.59 19.45 9.18
CA PHE A 45 15.25 18.32 8.33
C PHE A 45 14.47 17.24 9.09
N ARG A 46 14.91 16.84 10.29
CA ARG A 46 14.20 15.81 11.08
C ARG A 46 12.79 16.24 11.47
N SER A 47 12.61 17.51 11.81
CA SER A 47 11.30 18.06 12.14
C SER A 47 10.34 18.02 10.95
N GLU A 48 10.80 18.47 9.78
CA GLU A 48 10.01 18.44 8.54
C GLU A 48 9.76 16.99 8.10
N TRP A 49 10.80 16.16 8.14
CA TRP A 49 10.74 14.74 7.77
C TRP A 49 9.79 13.94 8.64
N ALA A 50 9.69 14.22 9.94
CA ALA A 50 8.73 13.54 10.82
C ALA A 50 7.28 13.71 10.33
N THR A 51 6.95 14.91 9.86
CA THR A 51 5.62 15.21 9.29
C THR A 51 5.40 14.47 7.98
N HIS A 52 6.37 14.54 7.06
CA HIS A 52 6.27 13.85 5.77
C HIS A 52 6.23 12.33 5.93
N LYS A 53 7.04 11.76 6.84
CA LYS A 53 7.03 10.34 7.18
C LYS A 53 5.65 9.89 7.64
N LYS A 54 4.99 10.66 8.50
CA LYS A 54 3.62 10.36 8.94
C LYS A 54 2.66 10.36 7.75
N GLN A 55 2.68 11.42 6.92
CA GLN A 55 1.83 11.53 5.74
C GLN A 55 2.01 10.35 4.76
N ILE A 56 3.25 9.94 4.51
CA ILE A 56 3.57 8.79 3.65
C ILE A 56 3.02 7.50 4.26
N LYS A 57 3.24 7.25 5.55
CA LYS A 57 2.73 6.05 6.23
C LYS A 57 1.20 6.00 6.23
N ASP A 58 0.54 7.14 6.45
CA ASP A 58 -0.92 7.24 6.39
C ASP A 58 -1.44 6.96 4.96
N ALA A 59 -0.78 7.50 3.93
CA ALA A 59 -1.11 7.22 2.53
C ALA A 59 -0.92 5.74 2.17
N VAL A 60 0.17 5.11 2.63
CA VAL A 60 0.41 3.68 2.43
C VAL A 60 -0.64 2.82 3.13
N ALA A 61 -1.02 3.17 4.36
CA ALA A 61 -2.09 2.47 5.08
C ALA A 61 -3.44 2.57 4.35
N ASN A 62 -3.78 3.75 3.86
CA ASN A 62 -4.98 3.98 3.06
C ASN A 62 -4.97 3.18 1.75
N ALA A 63 -3.83 3.14 1.05
CA ALA A 63 -3.66 2.34 -0.15
C ALA A 63 -3.87 0.85 0.13
N ARG A 64 -3.29 0.31 1.22
CA ARG A 64 -3.49 -1.08 1.65
C ARG A 64 -4.96 -1.37 1.96
N ALA A 65 -5.65 -0.47 2.66
CA ALA A 65 -7.07 -0.62 2.95
C ALA A 65 -7.92 -0.64 1.66
N ALA A 66 -7.64 0.25 0.71
CA ALA A 66 -8.34 0.30 -0.58
C ALA A 66 -8.10 -0.98 -1.41
N ILE A 67 -6.87 -1.49 -1.41
CA ILE A 67 -6.51 -2.76 -2.05
C ILE A 67 -7.32 -3.92 -1.47
N ASP A 68 -7.39 -4.04 -0.14
CA ASP A 68 -8.11 -5.14 0.51
C ASP A 68 -9.63 -5.05 0.25
N GLN A 69 -10.18 -3.83 0.18
CA GLN A 69 -11.57 -3.62 -0.20
C GLN A 69 -11.84 -4.02 -1.66
N ALA A 70 -10.94 -3.67 -2.58
CA ALA A 70 -11.06 -4.04 -3.99
C ALA A 70 -11.03 -5.57 -4.18
N LEU A 71 -10.11 -6.26 -3.50
CA LEU A 71 -10.04 -7.73 -3.53
C LEU A 71 -11.33 -8.38 -3.03
N LYS A 72 -11.85 -7.93 -1.88
CA LYS A 72 -13.11 -8.46 -1.32
C LYS A 72 -14.30 -8.27 -2.26
N ARG A 73 -14.38 -7.14 -2.96
CA ARG A 73 -15.43 -6.88 -3.95
C ARG A 73 -15.35 -7.86 -5.12
N VAL A 74 -14.16 -8.04 -5.69
CA VAL A 74 -13.93 -8.99 -6.78
C VAL A 74 -14.26 -10.41 -6.37
N GLU A 75 -13.85 -10.84 -5.18
CA GLU A 75 -14.20 -12.18 -4.67
C GLU A 75 -15.72 -12.36 -4.51
N LYS A 76 -16.42 -11.36 -3.97
CA LYS A 76 -17.87 -11.41 -3.80
C LYS A 76 -18.60 -11.51 -5.15
N GLU A 77 -18.28 -10.65 -6.11
CA GLU A 77 -18.86 -10.68 -7.46
C GLU A 77 -18.69 -12.04 -8.13
N GLU A 78 -17.53 -12.69 -7.94
CA GLU A 78 -17.27 -14.00 -8.52
C GLU A 78 -18.03 -15.13 -7.81
N THR A 79 -18.21 -15.05 -6.48
CA THR A 79 -19.07 -16.01 -5.77
C THR A 79 -20.53 -15.90 -6.19
N GLU A 80 -21.02 -14.69 -6.45
CA GLU A 80 -22.38 -14.44 -6.94
C GLU A 80 -22.56 -14.98 -8.37
N LYS A 81 -21.62 -14.69 -9.30
CA LYS A 81 -21.63 -15.24 -10.66
C LYS A 81 -21.59 -16.77 -10.69
N LYS A 82 -20.83 -17.39 -9.80
CA LYS A 82 -20.77 -18.87 -9.70
C LYS A 82 -22.10 -19.45 -9.23
N LYS A 83 -22.77 -18.81 -8.27
CA LYS A 83 -24.10 -19.22 -7.77
C LYS A 83 -25.19 -19.06 -8.84
N GLU A 84 -25.18 -17.96 -9.61
CA GLU A 84 -26.12 -17.77 -10.72
C GLU A 84 -25.94 -18.83 -11.82
N LYS A 85 -24.69 -19.16 -12.19
CA LYS A 85 -24.43 -20.21 -13.18
C LYS A 85 -24.83 -21.62 -12.75
N THR A 86 -24.91 -21.90 -11.44
CA THR A 86 -25.36 -23.20 -10.92
C THR A 86 -26.87 -23.23 -10.62
N GLY A 87 -27.52 -22.07 -10.45
CA GLY A 87 -28.96 -21.97 -10.21
C GLY A 87 -29.83 -21.90 -11.47
N SER A 88 -29.27 -21.58 -12.63
CA SER A 88 -30.03 -21.40 -13.89
C SER A 88 -30.19 -22.68 -14.73
N GLY A 89 -29.92 -23.86 -14.16
CA GLY A 89 -29.93 -25.16 -14.85
C GLY A 89 -30.92 -26.19 -14.29
N GLY A 90 -31.94 -25.75 -13.54
CA GLY A 90 -33.00 -26.61 -13.00
C GLY A 90 -34.29 -26.49 -13.79
#